data_AF-U2LAQ6-F1
#
_entry.id   AF-U2LAQ6-F1
#
_cell.length_a   1.000
_cell.length_b   1.000
_cell.length_c   1.000
_cell.angle_alpha   90.00
_cell.angle_beta   90.00
_cell.angle_gamma   90.00
#
_symmetry.space_group_name_H-M   'P 1'
#
loop_
_entity.id
_entity.type
_entity.pdbx_description
1 polymer ?
#
loop_
_entity_poly.entity_id
_entity_poly.type
_entity_poly.pdbx_seq_one_letter_code
_entity_poly.pdbx_strand_id
1 'polypeptide(L)' 'MTNRKYEGFSISNSLNLVDKVEIEIISYFIEHGYKIGDSIPNEIQLASELGIARSVLREAS' A
#
# COMPACT_ATOMS: atom_id res chain seq x y z
N MET A 1 -1.58 25.26 -0.12
CA MET A 1 -0.74 24.21 0.50
C MET A 1 -1.16 22.88 -0.09
N THR A 2 -0.61 22.50 -1.23
CA THR A 2 -0.96 21.24 -1.92
C THR A 2 0.22 20.29 -1.84
N ASN A 3 0.04 19.18 -1.12
CA ASN A 3 1.04 18.14 -0.90
C ASN A 3 1.36 17.46 -2.25
N ARG A 4 2.45 17.90 -2.90
CA ARG A 4 3.02 17.33 -4.14
C ARG A 4 3.73 15.98 -3.94
N LYS A 5 3.29 15.15 -2.99
CA LYS A 5 3.99 13.89 -2.65
C LYS A 5 3.57 12.67 -3.47
N TYR A 6 2.62 12.82 -4.39
CA TYR A 6 2.16 11.72 -5.27
C TYR A 6 2.40 11.98 -6.76
N GLU A 7 3.16 13.02 -7.14
CA GLU A 7 3.42 13.36 -8.56
C GLU A 7 4.38 12.38 -9.29
N GLY A 8 4.80 11.28 -8.64
CA GLY A 8 5.67 10.26 -9.23
C GLY A 8 4.94 9.05 -9.84
N PHE A 9 3.64 8.87 -9.56
CA PHE A 9 2.88 7.76 -10.13
C PHE A 9 2.30 8.20 -11.48
N SER A 10 3.10 8.08 -12.55
CA SER A 10 2.58 8.25 -13.90
C SER A 10 1.52 7.18 -14.11
N ILE A 11 0.24 7.58 -14.19
CA ILE A 11 -0.89 6.73 -14.58
C ILE A 11 -0.67 6.36 -16.06
N SER A 12 0.34 5.54 -16.32
CA SER A 12 0.44 4.80 -17.56
C SER A 12 -0.74 3.82 -17.55
N ASN A 13 -1.42 3.71 -18.67
CA ASN A 13 -2.77 3.13 -18.86
C ASN A 13 -2.93 1.63 -18.50
N SER A 14 -2.01 1.06 -17.71
CA SER A 14 -2.03 -0.31 -17.22
C SER A 14 -1.46 -0.35 -15.79
N LEU A 15 -2.30 -0.06 -14.79
CA LEU A 15 -1.95 -0.33 -13.39
C LEU A 15 -1.57 -1.81 -13.26
N ASN A 16 -0.30 -2.08 -12.96
CA ASN A 16 0.15 -3.43 -12.69
C ASN A 16 -0.48 -3.92 -11.38
N LEU A 17 -0.50 -5.24 -11.17
CA LEU A 17 -0.97 -5.83 -9.93
C LEU A 17 -0.22 -5.26 -8.72
N VAL A 18 1.08 -4.99 -8.89
CA VAL A 18 1.95 -4.37 -7.89
C VAL A 18 1.47 -2.98 -7.50
N ASP A 19 1.18 -2.12 -8.48
CA ASP A 19 0.71 -0.75 -8.24
C ASP A 19 -0.61 -0.72 -7.45
N LYS A 20 -1.52 -1.65 -7.79
CA LYS A 20 -2.78 -1.78 -7.07
C LYS A 20 -2.55 -2.15 -5.61
N VAL A 21 -1.60 -3.06 -5.37
CA VAL A 21 -1.26 -3.52 -4.02
C VAL A 21 -0.61 -2.41 -3.20
N GLU A 22 0.27 -1.60 -3.78
CA GLU A 22 0.82 -0.41 -3.11
C GLU A 22 -0.29 0.57 -2.68
N ILE A 23 -1.26 0.83 -3.56
CA ILE A 23 -2.40 1.70 -3.26
C ILE A 23 -3.24 1.13 -2.10
N GLU A 24 -3.52 -0.17 -2.10
CA GLU A 24 -4.27 -0.84 -1.03
C GLU A 24 -3.53 -0.76 0.31
N ILE A 25 -2.21 -1.00 0.33
CA ILE A 25 -1.38 -0.89 1.54
C ILE A 25 -1.40 0.54 2.10
N ILE A 26 -1.21 1.54 1.23
CA ILE A 26 -1.23 2.95 1.63
C ILE A 26 -2.61 3.32 2.18
N SER A 27 -3.67 2.88 1.50
CA SER A 27 -5.06 3.15 1.91
C SER A 27 -5.36 2.54 3.26
N TYR A 28 -4.96 1.28 3.47
CA TYR A 28 -5.08 0.59 4.75
C TYR A 28 -4.40 1.37 5.88
N PHE A 29 -3.17 1.85 5.68
CA PHE A 29 -2.47 2.60 6.72
C PHE A 29 -3.15 3.93 7.06
N ILE A 30 -3.69 4.63 6.06
CA ILE A 30 -4.43 5.87 6.25
C ILE A 30 -5.74 5.62 6.99
N GLU A 31 -6.50 4.60 6.60
CA GLU A 31 -7.78 4.25 7.21
C GLU A 31 -7.65 3.81 8.66
N HIS A 32 -6.60 3.06 8.98
CA HIS A 32 -6.31 2.63 10.34
C HIS A 32 -5.59 3.69 11.18
N GLY A 33 -5.28 4.85 10.58
CA GLY A 33 -4.71 6.00 11.27
C GLY A 33 -3.26 5.80 11.73
N TYR A 34 -2.52 4.88 11.09
CA TYR A 34 -1.12 4.61 11.42
C TYR A 34 -0.28 5.88 11.27
N LYS A 35 0.55 6.13 12.27
CA LYS A 35 1.49 7.26 12.29
C LYS A 35 2.92 6.76 12.28
N ILE A 36 3.82 7.66 11.92
CA ILE A 36 5.27 7.42 11.98
C ILE A 36 5.63 7.05 13.44
N GLY A 37 6.12 5.84 13.64
CA GLY A 37 6.47 5.30 14.96
C GLY A 37 5.50 4.25 15.49
N ASP A 38 4.33 4.08 14.87
CA ASP A 38 3.41 2.98 15.23
C ASP A 38 3.96 1.64 14.74
N SER A 39 3.68 0.58 15.50
CA SER A 39 4.02 -0.78 15.08
C SER A 39 3.08 -1.21 13.97
N ILE A 40 3.61 -1.37 12.76
CA ILE A 40 2.89 -1.91 11.62
C ILE A 40 2.59 -3.41 11.85
N PRO A 41 1.43 -3.91 11.37
CA PRO A 41 1.12 -5.33 11.41
C PRO A 41 2.16 -6.13 10.63
N ASN A 42 2.41 -7.37 11.03
CA ASN A 42 3.30 -8.23 10.28
C ASN A 42 2.72 -8.53 8.88
N GLU A 43 3.58 -8.95 7.95
CA GLU A 43 3.22 -9.19 6.55
C GLU A 43 2.05 -10.19 6.40
N ILE A 44 1.96 -11.18 7.30
CA ILE A 44 0.89 -12.19 7.26
C ILE A 44 -0.46 -11.57 7.62
N GLN A 45 -0.50 -10.75 8.67
CA GLN A 45 -1.70 -10.04 9.11
C GLN A 45 -2.11 -9.00 8.06
N LEU A 46 -1.16 -8.21 7.57
CA LEU A 46 -1.43 -7.22 6.52
C LEU A 46 -1.99 -7.87 5.25
N ALA A 47 -1.41 -8.98 4.78
CA ALA A 47 -1.92 -9.71 3.63
C ALA A 47 -3.34 -10.26 3.87
N SER A 48 -3.61 -10.76 5.08
CA SER A 48 -4.93 -11.27 5.45
C SER A 48 -5.99 -10.16 5.54
N GLU A 49 -5.60 -8.98 6.02
CA GLU A 49 -6.50 -7.83 6.18
C GLU A 49 -6.78 -7.15 4.83
N LEU A 50 -5.79 -7.12 3.93
CA LEU A 50 -5.94 -6.66 2.55
C LEU A 50 -6.58 -7.70 1.62
N GLY A 51 -6.72 -8.95 2.05
CA GLY A 51 -7.27 -10.05 1.23
C GLY A 51 -6.38 -10.45 0.05
N ILE A 52 -5.08 -10.17 0.12
CA ILE A 52 -4.10 -10.45 -0.94
C ILE A 52 -3.19 -11.61 -0.58
N ALA A 53 -2.60 -12.26 -1.59
CA ALA A 53 -1.61 -13.30 -1.36
C ALA A 53 -0.28 -12.71 -0.86
N ARG A 54 0.38 -13.39 0.09
CA ARG A 54 1.70 -12.96 0.62
C ARG A 54 2.76 -12.78 -0.47
N SER A 55 2.72 -13.62 -1.51
CA SER A 55 3.64 -13.49 -2.65
C SER A 55 3.46 -12.17 -3.38
N VAL A 56 2.22 -11.67 -3.46
CA VAL A 56 1.89 -10.39 -4.11
C VAL A 56 2.31 -9.22 -3.22
N LEU A 57 2.09 -9.32 -1.91
CA LEU A 57 2.55 -8.31 -0.95
C LEU A 57 4.07 -8.17 -0.95
N ARG A 58 4.80 -9.29 -0.99
CA ARG A 58 6.28 -9.32 -1.04
C ARG A 58 6.87 -8.74 -2.33
N GLU A 59 6.14 -8.80 -3.44
CA GLU A 59 6.59 -8.17 -4.69
C GLU A 59 6.35 -6.66 -4.72
N ALA A 60 5.51 -6.14 -3.82
CA ALA A 60 5.17 -4.72 -3.71
C ALA A 60 5.90 -3.97 -2.57
N SER A 61 6.60 -4.69 -1.68
CA SER A 61 7.28 -4.15 -0.49
C SER A 61 8.73 -3.74 -0.73
#